data_AF-A0AAD5LW63-F1
#
_entry.id   AF-A0AAD5LW63-F1
#
_cell.length_a   1.000
_cell.length_b   1.000
_cell.length_c   1.000
_cell.angle_alpha   90.00
_cell.angle_beta   90.00
_cell.angle_gamma   90.00
#
_symmetry.space_group_name_H-M   'P 1'
#
loop_
_entity.id
_entity.type
_entity.pdbx_description
1 polymer ?
#
loop_
_entity_poly.entity_id
_entity_poly.type
_entity_poly.pdbx_seq_one_letter_code
_entity_poly.pdbx_strand_id
1 'polypeptide(L)'
;MTTTTTTGLREWWWLIVRIVMFDLLLTATTTRWSSMVLADCVMYDVCHVEQSSPMNCRTTNHSVEPRPWNSLSKDAAEKLEYTCPYLLEGNDGLCCSSAQVLAMSKQLRQAASLLERCPSCFDNFQKMWCEFTCSPRQHKFLMILQEVDVPENNVSFVNKVRYNISKEFTDSLYNSCKDVTMTGSSTKAIRLMCGSLKKDEECTIGNWLKFMGTQNHRIGTPLGIEFNIIDGKEAANAGSDYFMTLPTTPCHMSPRYGRPKCSKQDCTSVQVVDLFLKDEGTKEVCQVLGMGCKVFLLFVSLFIFAGVLIFMGFLHLFHSTSTSDSQSDRVDYKSVSTNIGRIRTVGAWIDDQLKYNSEMYGRFAVQHASFVFLFGSFIAMISISGNVFLKFTNNPLEMWSSANSLARQEKQIFEHSFGPFYRVEQIIMYPKSLERVIDGPHGIKMGAVFGKSFIREAFVILSRILGISATMSDGRRVTLDDVCFRPMGHDYDCLIFSPTNYFQQNVSLLNISVDVIVSPSSKTESDDLDYYAEEELIKPEKEKIETRNYLDHIYDCIQNPYNIETSHQHELLGNFWWSDISGARFWRYLGECDYRVHGAYHQYPTQRKIVESQEGNGMGASIHRSHDRL
;
A
#
# COMPACT_ATOMS: atom_id res chain seq x y z
N MET A 1 38.12 33.33 95.45
CA MET A 1 37.10 32.25 95.52
C MET A 1 36.82 31.81 94.09
N THR A 2 37.57 30.80 93.62
CA THR A 2 37.16 29.36 93.49
C THR A 2 36.57 29.08 92.10
N THR A 3 37.41 28.61 91.15
CA THR A 3 37.46 27.21 90.62
C THR A 3 36.13 26.76 90.01
N THR A 4 36.00 26.47 88.71
CA THR A 4 36.40 25.20 88.04
C THR A 4 36.18 25.33 86.52
N THR A 5 37.22 25.27 85.67
CA THR A 5 37.69 24.10 84.89
C THR A 5 36.73 23.51 83.85
N THR A 6 36.87 23.97 82.60
CA THR A 6 37.25 23.15 81.42
C THR A 6 36.70 21.70 81.33
N THR A 7 35.45 21.50 80.96
CA THR A 7 34.94 20.17 80.51
C THR A 7 33.87 20.22 79.41
N GLY A 8 33.73 21.32 78.66
CA GLY A 8 32.68 21.46 77.63
C GLY A 8 33.08 21.13 76.18
N LEU A 9 34.38 21.18 75.85
CA LEU A 9 34.85 21.10 74.45
C LEU A 9 35.42 19.73 74.06
N ARG A 10 35.59 18.80 75.02
CA ARG A 10 36.10 17.44 74.75
C ARG A 10 34.98 16.46 74.40
N GLU A 11 33.76 16.66 74.90
CA GLU A 11 32.62 15.75 74.66
C GLU A 11 32.04 15.89 73.24
N TRP A 12 32.03 17.10 72.66
CA TRP A 12 31.54 17.32 71.28
C TRP A 12 32.48 16.75 70.21
N TRP A 13 33.79 16.73 70.48
CA TRP A 13 34.78 16.13 69.56
C TRP A 13 34.64 14.61 69.47
N TRP A 14 34.37 13.93 70.60
CA TRP A 14 34.14 12.48 70.59
C TRP A 14 32.80 12.08 69.95
N LEU A 15 31.78 12.94 70.00
CA LEU A 15 30.49 12.70 69.34
C LEU A 15 30.58 12.85 67.82
N ILE A 16 31.29 13.87 67.33
CA ILE A 16 31.52 14.06 65.88
C ILE A 16 32.45 12.98 65.33
N VAL A 17 33.51 12.60 66.06
CA VAL A 17 34.40 11.50 65.64
C VAL A 17 33.66 10.16 65.64
N ARG A 18 32.72 9.91 66.56
CA ARG A 18 31.89 8.70 66.53
C ARG A 18 30.90 8.69 65.38
N ILE A 19 30.28 9.83 65.03
CA ILE A 19 29.35 9.90 63.88
C ILE A 19 30.12 9.71 62.56
N VAL A 20 31.27 10.37 62.39
CA VAL A 20 32.10 10.25 61.18
C VAL A 20 32.72 8.85 61.06
N MET A 21 33.11 8.20 62.17
CA MET A 21 33.58 6.81 62.16
C MET A 21 32.44 5.79 61.93
N PHE A 22 31.21 6.09 62.34
CA PHE A 22 30.05 5.23 62.08
C PHE A 22 29.67 5.28 60.59
N ASP A 23 29.73 6.46 59.95
CA ASP A 23 29.53 6.60 58.50
C ASP A 23 30.69 5.99 57.67
N LEU A 24 31.93 6.04 58.16
CA LEU A 24 33.08 5.36 57.54
C LEU A 24 33.05 3.82 57.72
N LEU A 25 32.46 3.30 58.79
CA LEU A 25 32.27 1.85 58.96
C LEU A 25 31.05 1.30 58.21
N LEU A 26 30.00 2.09 57.99
CA LEU A 26 28.86 1.74 57.15
C LEU A 26 29.19 1.78 55.64
N THR A 27 30.20 2.56 55.24
CA THR A 27 30.71 2.57 53.85
C THR A 27 31.79 1.50 53.60
N ALA A 28 32.36 0.89 54.64
CA ALA A 28 33.39 -0.16 54.52
C ALA A 28 32.88 -1.60 54.66
N THR A 29 31.58 -1.82 54.93
CA THR A 29 30.99 -3.17 55.08
C THR A 29 29.87 -3.50 54.10
N THR A 30 29.58 -2.64 53.12
CA THR A 30 28.94 -3.11 51.88
C THR A 30 30.01 -3.71 50.97
N THR A 31 30.53 -4.88 51.36
CA THR A 31 30.92 -5.85 50.34
C THR A 31 29.66 -6.04 49.50
N ARG A 32 29.67 -5.40 48.33
CA ARG A 32 28.74 -5.66 47.24
C ARG A 32 28.82 -7.17 47.05
N TRP A 33 27.86 -7.89 47.61
CA TRP A 33 27.53 -9.22 47.13
C TRP A 33 27.03 -8.95 45.72
N SER A 34 27.98 -8.87 44.78
CA SER A 34 27.69 -9.23 43.40
C SER A 34 27.25 -10.67 43.53
N SER A 35 25.95 -10.90 43.61
CA SER A 35 25.38 -12.19 43.29
C SER A 35 25.94 -12.49 41.92
N MET A 36 26.97 -13.34 41.86
CA MET A 36 27.47 -13.90 40.63
C MET A 36 26.32 -14.80 40.17
N VAL A 37 25.37 -14.20 39.46
CA VAL A 37 24.29 -14.91 38.80
C VAL A 37 25.01 -15.81 37.82
N LEU A 38 24.99 -17.12 38.06
CA LEU A 38 25.41 -18.14 37.11
C LEU A 38 24.66 -17.84 35.81
N ALA A 39 25.36 -17.21 34.88
CA ALA A 39 24.87 -16.86 33.57
C ALA A 39 25.42 -17.96 32.65
N ASP A 40 24.62 -18.99 32.40
CA ASP A 40 25.00 -20.06 31.48
C ASP A 40 24.34 -19.86 30.11
N CYS A 41 25.12 -20.03 29.05
CA CYS A 41 24.66 -20.02 27.66
C CYS A 41 24.19 -21.42 27.23
N VAL A 42 23.03 -21.51 26.57
CA VAL A 42 22.46 -22.78 26.08
C VAL A 42 23.01 -23.13 24.70
N MET A 43 23.13 -22.11 23.85
CA MET A 43 23.65 -22.21 22.49
C MET A 43 24.79 -21.22 22.31
N TYR A 44 25.81 -21.60 21.56
CA TYR A 44 26.92 -20.71 21.22
C TYR A 44 27.55 -21.13 19.89
N ASP A 45 27.73 -20.16 18.98
CA ASP A 45 28.29 -20.34 17.64
C ASP A 45 27.42 -21.13 16.64
N VAL A 46 27.85 -21.15 15.38
CA VAL A 46 27.17 -21.82 14.25
C VAL A 46 27.90 -23.10 13.86
N CYS A 47 27.23 -24.24 13.97
CA CYS A 47 27.82 -25.56 13.78
C CYS A 47 27.60 -26.14 12.39
N HIS A 48 26.46 -25.82 11.79
CA HIS A 48 26.05 -26.38 10.50
C HIS A 48 25.30 -25.33 9.69
N VAL A 49 25.26 -25.49 8.37
CA VAL A 49 24.49 -24.63 7.49
C VAL A 49 23.61 -25.53 6.63
N GLU A 50 22.31 -25.47 6.87
CA GLU A 50 21.33 -26.29 6.14
C GLU A 50 20.52 -25.40 5.19
N GLN A 51 20.57 -25.68 3.89
CA GLN A 51 19.89 -24.89 2.85
C GLN A 51 20.10 -23.36 2.97
N SER A 52 21.34 -22.93 3.25
CA SER A 52 21.74 -21.53 3.49
C SER A 52 21.28 -20.91 4.83
N SER A 53 20.71 -21.70 5.73
CA SER A 53 20.32 -21.29 7.08
C SER A 53 21.38 -21.70 8.11
N PRO A 54 21.95 -20.76 8.89
CA PRO A 54 22.93 -21.09 9.93
C PRO A 54 22.25 -21.75 11.13
N MET A 55 22.73 -22.93 11.52
CA MET A 55 22.25 -23.72 12.65
C MET A 55 23.16 -23.56 13.86
N ASN A 56 22.58 -23.30 15.02
CA ASN A 56 23.32 -23.07 16.26
C ASN A 56 23.88 -24.36 16.85
N CYS A 57 25.05 -24.28 17.48
CA CYS A 57 25.60 -25.36 18.28
C CYS A 57 24.97 -25.41 19.67
N ARG A 58 24.88 -26.61 20.24
CA ARG A 58 24.70 -26.76 21.68
C ARG A 58 26.00 -26.45 22.41
N THR A 59 25.88 -25.77 23.54
CA THR A 59 27.00 -25.61 24.46
C THR A 59 27.33 -26.94 25.15
N THR A 60 28.54 -27.46 24.92
CA THR A 60 28.98 -28.81 25.35
C THR A 60 29.44 -28.92 26.80
N ASN A 61 29.60 -27.81 27.52
CA ASN A 61 29.88 -27.76 28.96
C ASN A 61 28.90 -26.81 29.63
N HIS A 62 28.32 -27.18 30.78
CA HIS A 62 27.45 -26.35 31.62
C HIS A 62 28.12 -25.07 32.20
N SER A 63 29.05 -24.45 31.48
CA SER A 63 29.93 -23.38 31.94
C SER A 63 30.53 -22.59 30.77
N VAL A 64 29.77 -22.32 29.70
CA VAL A 64 30.17 -21.23 28.80
C VAL A 64 29.68 -19.94 29.45
N GLU A 65 30.60 -19.30 30.15
CA GLU A 65 30.37 -17.96 30.69
C GLU A 65 30.17 -16.97 29.54
N PRO A 66 29.24 -16.01 29.68
CA PRO A 66 28.99 -14.96 28.73
C PRO A 66 30.29 -14.23 28.38
N ARG A 67 30.60 -14.16 27.09
CA ARG A 67 31.85 -13.53 26.64
C ARG A 67 31.69 -12.01 26.59
N PRO A 68 32.76 -11.24 26.87
CA PRO A 68 32.69 -9.80 26.76
C PRO A 68 32.39 -9.38 25.31
N TRP A 69 31.66 -8.28 25.14
CA TRP A 69 31.27 -7.77 23.81
C TRP A 69 32.47 -7.45 22.90
N ASN A 70 33.62 -7.12 23.48
CA ASN A 70 34.90 -6.92 22.78
C ASN A 70 35.41 -8.16 22.03
N SER A 71 34.86 -9.35 22.31
CA SER A 71 35.18 -10.58 21.57
C SER A 71 34.50 -10.65 20.19
N LEU A 72 33.54 -9.77 19.92
CA LEU A 72 32.88 -9.68 18.63
C LEU A 72 33.78 -8.99 17.59
N SER A 73 33.66 -9.42 16.33
CA SER A 73 34.20 -8.67 15.20
C SER A 73 33.60 -7.26 15.15
N LYS A 74 34.35 -6.28 14.65
CA LYS A 74 33.89 -4.88 14.57
C LYS A 74 32.53 -4.73 13.88
N ASP A 75 32.35 -5.44 12.78
CA ASP A 75 31.11 -5.44 12.00
C ASP A 75 29.92 -6.04 12.78
N ALA A 76 30.13 -7.14 13.50
CA ALA A 76 29.11 -7.72 14.36
C ALA A 76 28.77 -6.80 15.55
N ALA A 77 29.77 -6.16 16.17
CA ALA A 77 29.56 -5.24 17.28
C ALA A 77 28.72 -4.03 16.87
N GLU A 78 29.01 -3.41 15.71
CA GLU A 78 28.24 -2.28 15.17
C GLU A 78 26.77 -2.67 14.90
N LYS A 79 26.54 -3.86 14.32
CA LYS A 79 25.19 -4.36 14.06
C LYS A 79 24.45 -4.69 15.34
N LEU A 80 25.13 -5.21 16.37
CA LEU A 80 24.55 -5.48 17.67
C LEU A 80 24.19 -4.18 18.41
N GLU A 81 25.03 -3.14 18.31
CA GLU A 81 24.76 -1.81 18.87
C GLU A 81 23.50 -1.19 18.24
N TYR A 82 23.33 -1.34 16.93
CA TYR A 82 22.12 -0.88 16.24
C TYR A 82 20.88 -1.72 16.59
N THR A 83 21.02 -3.04 16.68
CA THR A 83 19.88 -3.98 16.81
C THR A 83 19.43 -4.15 18.26
N CYS A 84 20.38 -4.29 19.20
CA CYS A 84 20.16 -4.67 20.59
C CYS A 84 21.03 -3.84 21.57
N PRO A 85 20.99 -2.50 21.56
CA PRO A 85 21.89 -1.67 22.37
C PRO A 85 21.75 -1.92 23.88
N TYR A 86 20.56 -2.30 24.35
CA TYR A 86 20.31 -2.57 25.77
C TYR A 86 21.14 -3.75 26.32
N LEU A 87 21.59 -4.67 25.45
CA LEU A 87 22.50 -5.77 25.83
C LEU A 87 23.94 -5.28 26.06
N LEU A 88 24.28 -4.07 25.60
CA LEU A 88 25.62 -3.48 25.74
C LEU A 88 25.74 -2.54 26.96
N GLU A 89 24.63 -2.17 27.59
CA GLU A 89 24.60 -1.26 28.74
C GLU A 89 25.11 -1.92 30.04
N GLY A 90 25.18 -3.26 30.08
CA GLY A 90 25.67 -4.06 31.21
C GLY A 90 27.02 -4.75 30.96
N ASN A 91 27.74 -5.09 32.04
CA ASN A 91 28.99 -5.90 31.96
C ASN A 91 28.71 -7.40 32.13
N ASP A 92 27.52 -7.85 31.74
CA ASP A 92 27.01 -9.20 32.00
C ASP A 92 27.44 -10.23 30.95
N GLY A 93 28.24 -9.79 29.96
CA GLY A 93 28.69 -10.58 28.81
C GLY A 93 27.57 -10.99 27.85
N LEU A 94 27.92 -11.72 26.78
CA LEU A 94 27.01 -12.12 25.70
C LEU A 94 27.15 -13.61 25.40
N CYS A 95 26.01 -14.25 25.11
CA CYS A 95 25.94 -15.67 24.74
C CYS A 95 25.92 -15.91 23.23
N CYS A 96 26.49 -15.01 22.42
CA CYS A 96 26.48 -15.16 20.97
C CYS A 96 27.86 -14.92 20.32
N SER A 97 28.09 -15.60 19.19
CA SER A 97 29.26 -15.41 18.35
C SER A 97 29.02 -14.33 17.28
N SER A 98 30.10 -13.84 16.66
CA SER A 98 29.97 -12.87 15.55
C SER A 98 29.13 -13.38 14.40
N ALA A 99 29.20 -14.69 14.11
CA ALA A 99 28.40 -15.29 13.05
C ALA A 99 26.90 -15.27 13.38
N GLN A 100 26.53 -15.55 14.64
CA GLN A 100 25.15 -15.52 15.10
C GLN A 100 24.56 -14.10 15.06
N VAL A 101 25.34 -13.09 15.47
CA VAL A 101 24.90 -11.68 15.39
C VAL A 101 24.65 -11.26 13.95
N LEU A 102 25.55 -11.61 13.02
CA LEU A 102 25.39 -11.30 11.61
C LEU A 102 24.18 -12.01 10.98
N ALA A 103 23.96 -13.28 11.35
CA ALA A 103 22.81 -14.07 10.91
C ALA A 103 21.49 -13.49 11.41
N MET A 104 21.40 -13.20 12.72
CA MET A 104 20.23 -12.57 13.35
C MET A 104 19.93 -11.21 12.71
N SER A 105 20.95 -10.35 12.52
CA SER A 105 20.77 -9.05 11.87
C SER A 105 20.21 -9.18 10.45
N LYS A 106 20.68 -10.17 9.68
CA LYS A 106 20.19 -10.45 8.32
C LYS A 106 18.72 -10.89 8.32
N GLN A 107 18.33 -11.78 9.25
CA GLN A 107 16.93 -12.24 9.39
C GLN A 107 16.01 -11.11 9.86
N LEU A 108 16.43 -10.32 10.84
CA LEU A 108 15.66 -9.18 11.34
C LEU A 108 15.43 -8.11 10.28
N ARG A 109 16.35 -7.91 9.32
CA ARG A 109 16.13 -7.00 8.17
C ARG A 109 14.97 -7.40 7.29
N GLN A 110 14.70 -8.70 7.14
CA GLN A 110 13.52 -9.17 6.39
C GLN A 110 12.24 -8.78 7.13
N ALA A 111 12.18 -9.01 8.45
CA ALA A 111 11.05 -8.57 9.27
C ALA A 111 10.92 -7.04 9.35
N ALA A 112 12.03 -6.30 9.30
CA ALA A 112 12.06 -4.84 9.30
C ALA A 112 11.25 -4.26 8.13
N SER A 113 11.36 -4.86 6.94
CA SER A 113 10.60 -4.41 5.76
C SER A 113 9.07 -4.41 5.96
N LEU A 114 8.56 -5.21 6.91
CA LEU A 114 7.15 -5.30 7.25
C LEU A 114 6.79 -4.44 8.48
N LEU A 115 7.65 -4.43 9.50
CA LEU A 115 7.33 -3.88 10.82
C LEU A 115 7.98 -2.51 11.11
N GLU A 116 9.02 -2.11 10.38
CA GLU A 116 9.80 -0.87 10.66
C GLU A 116 8.99 0.41 10.44
N ARG A 117 7.86 0.35 9.73
CA ARG A 117 6.89 1.46 9.63
C ARG A 117 6.39 1.92 11.01
N CYS A 118 6.38 1.02 12.00
CA CYS A 118 6.19 1.35 13.41
C CYS A 118 7.46 0.97 14.22
N PRO A 119 8.35 1.93 14.51
CA PRO A 119 9.62 1.65 15.20
C PRO A 119 9.44 0.98 16.57
N SER A 120 8.39 1.30 17.32
CA SER A 120 8.13 0.73 18.65
C SER A 120 7.75 -0.75 18.57
N CYS A 121 6.95 -1.14 17.56
CA CYS A 121 6.67 -2.54 17.26
C CYS A 121 7.95 -3.29 16.93
N PHE A 122 8.75 -2.74 16.02
CA PHE A 122 9.97 -3.40 15.58
C PHE A 122 11.02 -3.51 16.69
N ASP A 123 11.16 -2.51 17.57
CA ASP A 123 12.05 -2.60 18.74
C ASP A 123 11.64 -3.72 19.72
N ASN A 124 10.35 -3.86 20.01
CA ASN A 124 9.85 -4.96 20.83
C ASN A 124 10.12 -6.32 20.16
N PHE A 125 9.94 -6.39 18.84
CA PHE A 125 10.21 -7.58 18.05
C PHE A 125 11.69 -7.95 18.08
N GLN A 126 12.57 -6.96 17.92
CA GLN A 126 14.03 -7.13 18.03
C GLN A 126 14.41 -7.66 19.40
N LYS A 127 13.91 -7.07 20.50
CA LYS A 127 14.18 -7.51 21.87
C LYS A 127 13.91 -9.01 22.07
N MET A 128 12.82 -9.53 21.52
CA MET A 128 12.49 -10.97 21.60
C MET A 128 13.61 -11.84 21.00
N TRP A 129 14.10 -11.48 19.81
CA TRP A 129 15.15 -12.23 19.12
C TRP A 129 16.56 -11.97 19.66
N CYS A 130 16.81 -10.75 20.16
CA CYS A 130 18.03 -10.38 20.88
C CYS A 130 18.18 -11.24 22.14
N GLU A 131 17.11 -11.40 22.94
CA GLU A 131 17.12 -12.25 24.13
C GLU A 131 17.29 -13.73 23.76
N PHE A 132 16.58 -14.19 22.75
CA PHE A 132 16.69 -15.56 22.26
C PHE A 132 18.14 -15.91 21.86
N THR A 133 18.84 -14.99 21.19
CA THR A 133 20.14 -15.27 20.55
C THR A 133 21.34 -14.93 21.45
N CYS A 134 21.33 -13.77 22.11
CA CYS A 134 22.52 -13.19 22.73
C CYS A 134 22.42 -12.99 24.25
N SER A 135 21.25 -13.23 24.88
CA SER A 135 21.07 -12.97 26.31
C SER A 135 22.07 -13.73 27.18
N PRO A 136 22.69 -13.08 28.18
CA PRO A 136 23.55 -13.77 29.14
C PRO A 136 22.78 -14.75 30.02
N ARG A 137 21.45 -14.63 30.12
CA ARG A 137 20.59 -15.48 30.96
C ARG A 137 19.79 -16.50 30.16
N GLN A 138 20.27 -16.87 28.97
CA GLN A 138 19.56 -17.76 28.04
C GLN A 138 19.07 -19.07 28.68
N HIS A 139 19.85 -19.68 29.58
CA HIS A 139 19.49 -20.92 30.29
C HIS A 139 18.19 -20.85 31.10
N LYS A 140 17.75 -19.65 31.50
CA LYS A 140 16.53 -19.50 32.31
C LYS A 140 15.27 -19.79 31.50
N PHE A 141 15.25 -19.41 30.23
CA PHE A 141 14.02 -19.38 29.43
C PHE A 141 14.10 -20.16 28.13
N LEU A 142 15.27 -20.72 27.79
CA LEU A 142 15.48 -21.49 26.57
C LEU A 142 15.92 -22.91 26.90
N MET A 143 15.28 -23.90 26.28
CA MET A 143 15.59 -25.32 26.46
C MET A 143 15.70 -26.02 25.11
N ILE A 144 16.73 -26.86 24.93
CA ILE A 144 16.89 -27.67 23.73
C ILE A 144 15.97 -28.89 23.83
N LEU A 145 15.14 -29.10 22.80
CA LEU A 145 14.22 -30.24 22.70
C LEU A 145 14.77 -31.34 21.78
N GLN A 146 15.46 -30.95 20.71
CA GLN A 146 15.99 -31.89 19.73
C GLN A 146 17.32 -31.42 19.15
N GLU A 147 18.26 -32.34 19.06
CA GLU A 147 19.53 -32.21 18.35
C GLU A 147 19.60 -33.22 17.21
N VAL A 148 20.30 -32.85 16.15
CA VAL A 148 20.56 -33.71 15.00
C VAL A 148 22.06 -33.80 14.80
N ASP A 149 22.55 -35.03 14.71
CA ASP A 149 23.95 -35.33 14.46
C ASP A 149 24.20 -35.43 12.96
N VAL A 150 25.25 -34.75 12.47
CA VAL A 150 25.72 -34.85 11.09
C VAL A 150 26.92 -35.80 11.07
N PRO A 151 26.75 -37.05 10.61
CA PRO A 151 27.81 -38.07 10.67
C PRO A 151 29.04 -37.71 9.84
N GLU A 152 28.86 -36.93 8.78
CA GLU A 152 29.93 -36.55 7.84
C GLU A 152 31.01 -35.67 8.48
N ASN A 153 30.62 -34.82 9.45
CA ASN A 153 31.52 -33.86 10.09
C ASN A 153 31.71 -34.10 11.60
N ASN A 154 31.06 -35.11 12.19
CA ASN A 154 31.01 -35.33 13.64
C ASN A 154 30.56 -34.09 14.44
N VAL A 155 29.61 -33.33 13.89
CA VAL A 155 29.05 -32.12 14.53
C VAL A 155 27.57 -32.34 14.80
N SER A 156 27.12 -32.02 16.01
CA SER A 156 25.70 -31.95 16.36
C SER A 156 25.21 -30.51 16.30
N PHE A 157 23.98 -30.31 15.85
CA PHE A 157 23.35 -28.98 15.82
C PHE A 157 21.94 -29.01 16.43
N VAL A 158 21.49 -27.86 16.90
CA VAL A 158 20.19 -27.71 17.54
C VAL A 158 19.10 -27.58 16.47
N ASN A 159 18.16 -28.52 16.45
CA ASN A 159 17.06 -28.54 15.49
C ASN A 159 15.75 -27.97 16.06
N LYS A 160 15.46 -28.24 17.35
CA LYS A 160 14.24 -27.76 18.00
C LYS A 160 14.51 -27.27 19.42
N VAL A 161 13.92 -26.12 19.77
CA VAL A 161 14.02 -25.52 21.12
C VAL A 161 12.65 -25.14 21.66
N ARG A 162 12.52 -25.06 22.97
CA ARG A 162 11.41 -24.43 23.68
C ARG A 162 11.84 -23.06 24.17
N TYR A 163 11.02 -22.05 23.92
CA TYR A 163 11.24 -20.68 24.36
C TYR A 163 10.09 -20.20 25.24
N ASN A 164 10.38 -19.99 26.52
CA ASN A 164 9.42 -19.52 27.51
C ASN A 164 9.42 -17.98 27.54
N ILE A 165 8.27 -17.36 27.27
CA ILE A 165 8.11 -15.90 27.24
C ILE A 165 6.96 -15.48 28.15
N SER A 166 7.08 -14.33 28.82
CA SER A 166 5.98 -13.81 29.63
C SER A 166 4.78 -13.42 28.78
N LYS A 167 3.58 -13.64 29.32
CA LYS A 167 2.31 -13.21 28.73
C LYS A 167 2.27 -11.69 28.56
N GLU A 168 2.71 -10.94 29.57
CA GLU A 168 2.74 -9.48 29.54
C GLU A 168 3.61 -8.92 28.41
N PHE A 169 4.82 -9.49 28.21
CA PHE A 169 5.69 -9.10 27.11
C PHE A 169 5.04 -9.43 25.76
N THR A 170 4.48 -10.63 25.62
CA THR A 170 3.88 -11.12 24.38
C THR A 170 2.64 -10.30 23.99
N ASP A 171 1.76 -10.01 24.95
CA ASP A 171 0.56 -9.18 24.74
C ASP A 171 0.95 -7.76 24.34
N SER A 172 1.99 -7.19 24.97
CA SER A 172 2.47 -5.85 24.65
C SER A 172 3.14 -5.79 23.26
N LEU A 173 3.96 -6.79 22.93
CA LEU A 173 4.55 -6.96 21.60
C LEU A 173 3.45 -7.03 20.52
N TYR A 174 2.47 -7.92 20.69
CA TYR A 174 1.37 -8.07 19.75
C TYR A 174 0.56 -6.77 19.60
N ASN A 175 0.18 -6.13 20.71
CA ASN A 175 -0.58 -4.88 20.68
C ASN A 175 0.20 -3.72 20.03
N SER A 176 1.53 -3.72 20.12
CA SER A 176 2.35 -2.73 19.43
C SER A 176 2.40 -2.93 17.91
N CYS A 177 2.16 -4.16 17.43
CA CYS A 177 2.35 -4.56 16.02
C CYS A 177 1.05 -4.85 15.24
N LYS A 178 -0.06 -5.17 15.92
CA LYS A 178 -1.31 -5.62 15.28
C LYS A 178 -1.88 -4.67 14.24
N ASP A 179 -1.60 -3.37 14.39
CA ASP A 179 -2.16 -2.32 13.54
C ASP A 179 -1.28 -1.86 12.41
N VAL A 180 -0.02 -2.31 12.38
CA VAL A 180 0.96 -1.91 11.37
C VAL A 180 0.47 -2.33 10.00
N THR A 181 0.43 -1.38 9.07
CA THR A 181 -0.02 -1.61 7.69
C THR A 181 1.16 -1.77 6.75
N MET A 182 0.99 -2.58 5.71
CA MET A 182 2.01 -2.78 4.68
C MET A 182 2.10 -1.56 3.74
N THR A 183 3.30 -1.27 3.23
CA THR A 183 3.47 -0.20 2.24
C THR A 183 2.77 -0.56 0.92
N GLY A 184 1.89 0.32 0.42
CA GLY A 184 1.17 0.10 -0.83
C GLY A 184 -0.10 -0.76 -0.73
N SER A 185 -0.48 -1.23 0.47
CA SER A 185 -1.74 -1.94 0.70
C SER A 185 -2.37 -1.56 2.04
N SER A 186 -3.69 -1.74 2.18
CA SER A 186 -4.38 -1.57 3.47
C SER A 186 -4.30 -2.81 4.36
N THR A 187 -3.58 -3.86 3.93
CA THR A 187 -3.41 -5.09 4.70
C THR A 187 -2.50 -4.87 5.92
N LYS A 188 -2.84 -5.53 7.04
CA LYS A 188 -2.01 -5.53 8.25
C LYS A 188 -0.77 -6.39 8.03
N ALA A 189 0.40 -5.86 8.37
CA ALA A 189 1.70 -6.52 8.19
C ALA A 189 1.76 -7.87 8.93
N ILE A 190 1.20 -7.93 10.14
CA ILE A 190 1.17 -9.15 10.96
C ILE A 190 0.45 -10.30 10.26
N ARG A 191 -0.53 -10.03 9.37
CA ARG A 191 -1.25 -11.08 8.65
C ARG A 191 -0.34 -11.92 7.75
N LEU A 192 0.75 -11.33 7.23
CA LEU A 192 1.76 -12.05 6.46
C LEU A 192 2.62 -12.98 7.32
N MET A 193 2.66 -12.71 8.62
CA MET A 193 3.44 -13.46 9.59
C MET A 193 2.59 -14.48 10.36
N CYS A 194 1.40 -14.84 9.87
CA CYS A 194 0.48 -15.75 10.57
C CYS A 194 -0.02 -16.92 9.73
N GLY A 195 0.64 -17.17 8.60
CA GLY A 195 0.29 -18.27 7.69
C GLY A 195 -1.06 -18.08 6.99
N SER A 196 -1.70 -19.20 6.64
CA SER A 196 -3.00 -19.23 5.96
C SER A 196 -4.16 -19.03 6.96
N LEU A 197 -4.54 -17.77 7.18
CA LEU A 197 -5.75 -17.40 7.94
C LEU A 197 -6.93 -17.16 7.00
N LYS A 198 -8.17 -17.45 7.46
CA LYS A 198 -9.38 -17.08 6.72
C LYS A 198 -9.53 -15.56 6.59
N LYS A 199 -10.38 -15.09 5.68
CA LYS A 199 -10.52 -13.66 5.32
C LYS A 199 -10.80 -12.77 6.52
N ASP A 200 -11.74 -13.23 7.34
CA ASP A 200 -12.30 -12.48 8.46
C ASP A 200 -11.67 -12.90 9.79
N GLU A 201 -10.66 -13.78 9.74
CA GLU A 201 -9.93 -14.23 10.92
C GLU A 201 -8.71 -13.33 11.13
N GLU A 202 -8.72 -12.62 12.25
CA GLU A 202 -7.57 -11.83 12.69
C GLU A 202 -6.45 -12.75 13.16
N CYS A 203 -5.21 -12.30 12.99
CA CYS A 203 -4.08 -13.07 13.50
C CYS A 203 -4.04 -13.01 15.03
N THR A 204 -4.21 -14.15 15.69
CA THR A 204 -4.02 -14.25 17.14
C THR A 204 -2.54 -14.37 17.49
N ILE A 205 -2.19 -14.07 18.75
CA ILE A 205 -0.84 -14.23 19.29
C ILE A 205 -0.31 -15.65 19.06
N GLY A 206 -1.14 -16.67 19.32
CA GLY A 206 -0.76 -18.08 19.14
C GLY A 206 -0.43 -18.41 17.69
N ASN A 207 -1.24 -17.93 16.74
CA ASN A 207 -1.00 -18.14 15.31
C ASN A 207 0.29 -17.44 14.84
N TRP A 208 0.53 -16.22 15.34
CA TRP A 208 1.74 -15.46 15.03
C TRP A 208 3.01 -16.14 15.54
N LEU A 209 3.03 -16.54 16.82
CA LEU A 209 4.16 -17.25 17.42
C LEU A 209 4.37 -18.63 16.77
N LYS A 210 3.30 -19.36 16.48
CA LYS A 210 3.37 -20.66 15.78
C LYS A 210 3.99 -20.52 14.41
N PHE A 211 3.62 -19.49 13.65
CA PHE A 211 4.22 -19.22 12.34
C PHE A 211 5.72 -18.94 12.47
N MET A 212 6.11 -18.04 13.37
CA MET A 212 7.53 -17.72 13.61
C MET A 212 8.34 -18.89 14.15
N GLY A 213 7.70 -19.82 14.85
CA GLY A 213 8.34 -21.01 15.41
C GLY A 213 8.35 -22.23 14.51
N THR A 214 7.62 -22.21 13.39
CA THR A 214 7.62 -23.31 12.42
C THR A 214 8.88 -23.21 11.57
N GLN A 215 9.69 -24.27 11.55
CA GLN A 215 10.93 -24.32 10.78
C GLN A 215 10.64 -24.13 9.29
N ASN A 216 11.25 -23.10 8.70
CA ASN A 216 11.11 -22.78 7.29
C ASN A 216 12.34 -21.99 6.81
N HIS A 217 13.23 -22.66 6.08
CA HIS A 217 14.48 -22.07 5.62
C HIS A 217 14.30 -20.98 4.55
N ARG A 218 13.16 -20.95 3.84
CA ARG A 218 12.88 -19.92 2.83
C ARG A 218 12.46 -18.59 3.44
N ILE A 219 11.73 -18.64 4.55
CA ILE A 219 11.21 -17.47 5.28
C ILE A 219 12.20 -17.00 6.37
N GLY A 220 13.34 -17.69 6.49
CA GLY A 220 14.42 -17.29 7.41
C GLY A 220 14.25 -17.83 8.84
N THR A 221 13.45 -18.88 9.05
CA THR A 221 13.32 -19.59 10.33
C THR A 221 14.16 -20.88 10.28
N PRO A 222 15.42 -20.87 10.79
CA PRO A 222 16.37 -21.98 10.62
C PRO A 222 15.99 -23.21 11.46
N LEU A 223 15.43 -23.03 12.66
CA LEU A 223 15.18 -24.10 13.61
C LEU A 223 13.74 -24.02 14.15
N GLY A 224 13.19 -25.15 14.61
CA GLY A 224 11.85 -25.19 15.18
C GLY A 224 11.80 -24.61 16.60
N ILE A 225 10.92 -23.64 16.85
CA ILE A 225 10.76 -22.98 18.15
C ILE A 225 9.36 -23.24 18.69
N GLU A 226 9.29 -23.92 19.83
CA GLU A 226 8.06 -24.10 20.59
C GLU A 226 7.94 -22.95 21.59
N PHE A 227 7.12 -21.95 21.25
CA PHE A 227 6.82 -20.82 22.13
C PHE A 227 5.86 -21.26 23.23
N ASN A 228 6.24 -21.01 24.48
CA ASN A 228 5.42 -21.28 25.65
C ASN A 228 5.16 -19.96 26.40
N ILE A 229 3.91 -19.53 26.45
CA ILE A 229 3.50 -18.28 27.09
C ILE A 229 3.23 -18.55 28.57
N ILE A 230 3.93 -17.83 29.44
CA ILE A 230 3.86 -18.02 30.89
C ILE A 230 3.26 -16.77 31.55
N ASP A 231 2.25 -16.95 32.40
CA ASP A 231 1.73 -15.85 33.21
C ASP A 231 2.71 -15.57 34.36
N GLY A 232 3.34 -14.38 34.33
CA GLY A 232 4.33 -13.99 35.32
C GLY A 232 3.78 -13.96 36.75
N LYS A 233 2.47 -13.75 36.93
CA LYS A 233 1.84 -13.77 38.27
C LYS A 233 1.77 -15.17 38.85
N GLU A 234 1.52 -16.17 38.00
CA GLU A 234 1.46 -17.58 38.41
C GLU A 234 2.87 -18.16 38.64
N ALA A 235 3.83 -17.80 37.79
CA ALA A 235 5.22 -18.23 37.92
C ALA A 235 5.94 -17.60 39.14
N ALA A 236 5.62 -16.34 39.47
CA ALA A 236 6.12 -15.68 40.68
C ALA A 236 5.63 -16.37 41.96
N ASN A 237 4.37 -16.84 41.98
CA ASN A 237 3.83 -17.61 43.10
C ASN A 237 4.50 -18.99 43.25
N ALA A 238 5.06 -19.54 42.16
CA ALA A 238 5.84 -20.76 42.15
C ALA A 238 7.36 -20.53 42.40
N GLY A 239 7.80 -19.29 42.62
CA GLY A 239 9.19 -18.94 42.93
C GLY A 239 10.18 -19.25 41.80
N SER A 240 9.74 -19.26 40.54
CA SER A 240 10.55 -19.73 39.41
C SER A 240 10.65 -18.68 38.29
N ASP A 241 11.87 -18.19 38.05
CA ASP A 241 12.23 -17.23 36.99
C ASP A 241 12.61 -17.94 35.68
N TYR A 242 11.72 -18.77 35.13
CA TYR A 242 12.00 -19.62 33.97
C TYR A 242 11.45 -19.08 32.62
N PHE A 243 11.25 -17.76 32.53
CA PHE A 243 10.68 -17.09 31.36
C PHE A 243 11.40 -15.77 31.04
N MET A 244 11.35 -15.37 29.77
CA MET A 244 11.87 -14.08 29.31
C MET A 244 10.85 -12.97 29.56
N THR A 245 11.31 -11.86 30.15
CA THR A 245 10.53 -10.64 30.31
C THR A 245 11.45 -9.42 30.21
N LEU A 246 10.99 -8.39 29.51
CA LEU A 246 11.69 -7.12 29.27
C LEU A 246 10.69 -5.98 29.17
N PRO A 247 11.10 -4.73 29.42
CA PRO A 247 10.26 -3.57 29.21
C PRO A 247 9.98 -3.36 27.70
N THR A 248 8.69 -3.31 27.36
CA THR A 248 8.20 -3.06 26.01
C THR A 248 7.78 -1.60 25.84
N THR A 249 7.87 -1.10 24.61
CA THR A 249 7.41 0.25 24.26
C THR A 249 6.07 0.17 23.55
N PRO A 250 5.00 0.84 24.03
CA PRO A 250 3.72 0.86 23.34
C PRO A 250 3.79 1.68 22.05
N CYS A 251 2.90 1.41 21.08
CA CYS A 251 2.97 2.01 19.74
C CYS A 251 2.87 3.55 19.70
N HIS A 252 2.26 4.18 20.72
CA HIS A 252 2.12 5.63 20.79
C HIS A 252 3.36 6.35 21.35
N MET A 253 4.35 5.61 21.87
CA MET A 253 5.60 6.14 22.40
C MET A 253 6.78 5.81 21.46
N SER A 254 7.83 6.63 21.50
CA SER A 254 9.08 6.32 20.79
C SER A 254 9.90 5.29 21.58
N PRO A 255 10.54 4.30 20.92
CA PRO A 255 11.35 3.30 21.61
C PRO A 255 12.67 3.85 22.16
N ARG A 256 13.32 4.79 21.44
CA ARG A 256 14.63 5.37 21.79
C ARG A 256 14.80 6.77 21.23
N TYR A 257 15.74 7.53 21.81
CA TYR A 257 16.14 8.84 21.30
C TYR A 257 16.61 8.72 19.84
N GLY A 258 16.13 9.62 18.98
CA GLY A 258 16.41 9.59 17.54
C GLY A 258 15.45 8.72 16.70
N ARG A 259 14.56 7.93 17.30
CA ARG A 259 13.48 7.22 16.58
C ARG A 259 12.14 7.93 16.77
N PRO A 260 11.32 8.10 15.71
CA PRO A 260 9.99 8.66 15.85
C PRO A 260 9.02 7.66 16.51
N LYS A 261 7.94 8.17 17.10
CA LYS A 261 6.77 7.35 17.48
C LYS A 261 6.03 6.86 16.23
N CYS A 262 5.22 5.80 16.36
CA CYS A 262 4.49 5.26 15.23
C CYS A 262 3.43 6.24 14.68
N SER A 263 3.12 6.10 13.40
CA SER A 263 2.05 6.87 12.76
C SER A 263 0.68 6.45 13.33
N LYS A 264 -0.31 7.36 13.28
CA LYS A 264 -1.67 7.04 13.76
C LYS A 264 -2.34 5.93 12.94
N GLN A 265 -1.95 5.77 11.66
CA GLN A 265 -2.49 4.71 10.80
C GLN A 265 -2.00 3.31 11.25
N ASP A 266 -0.81 3.23 11.85
CA ASP A 266 -0.20 1.98 12.31
C ASP A 266 -0.41 1.70 13.80
N CYS A 267 -1.15 2.57 14.50
CA CYS A 267 -1.36 2.49 15.94
C CYS A 267 -2.74 3.08 16.27
N THR A 268 -3.76 2.21 16.32
CA THR A 268 -5.16 2.62 16.57
C THR A 268 -5.47 2.95 18.02
N SER A 269 -4.50 2.79 18.94
CA SER A 269 -4.63 3.22 20.34
C SER A 269 -4.89 4.72 20.52
N VAL A 270 -4.70 5.51 19.46
CA VAL A 270 -5.20 6.88 19.37
C VAL A 270 -6.59 6.83 18.75
N GLN A 271 -7.64 6.87 19.57
CA GLN A 271 -9.00 7.10 19.09
C GLN A 271 -9.04 8.37 18.24
N VAL A 272 -9.27 8.21 16.95
CA VAL A 272 -9.64 9.31 16.07
C VAL A 272 -11.13 9.14 15.83
N VAL A 273 -11.91 10.11 16.30
CA VAL A 273 -13.29 10.27 15.83
C VAL A 273 -13.19 10.45 14.33
N ASP A 274 -13.84 9.58 13.57
CA ASP A 274 -13.92 9.72 12.12
C ASP A 274 -14.57 11.06 11.79
N LEU A 275 -13.73 12.01 11.39
CA LEU A 275 -14.12 13.27 10.77
C LEU A 275 -14.42 13.06 9.28
N PHE A 276 -14.86 11.85 8.89
CA PHE A 276 -15.52 11.73 7.60
C PHE A 276 -16.70 12.68 7.66
N LEU A 277 -16.52 13.85 7.04
CA LEU A 277 -17.60 14.72 6.62
C LEU A 277 -18.54 13.78 5.90
N LYS A 278 -19.64 13.44 6.58
CA LYS A 278 -20.75 12.69 6.02
C LYS A 278 -20.93 13.24 4.62
N ASP A 279 -20.73 12.39 3.62
CA ASP A 279 -20.83 12.78 2.22
C ASP A 279 -22.21 13.43 2.09
N GLU A 280 -22.23 14.76 2.02
CA GLU A 280 -23.44 15.54 1.79
C GLU A 280 -23.76 15.21 0.34
N GLY A 281 -24.54 14.14 0.16
CA GLY A 281 -24.73 13.45 -1.09
C GLY A 281 -24.80 14.42 -2.25
N THR A 282 -23.87 14.26 -3.20
CA THR A 282 -23.84 14.93 -4.50
C THR A 282 -24.37 16.37 -4.45
N LYS A 283 -23.60 17.30 -3.90
CA LYS A 283 -23.88 18.74 -4.11
C LYS A 283 -24.12 18.96 -5.60
N GLU A 284 -25.28 19.53 -5.94
CA GLU A 284 -25.64 19.77 -7.34
C GLU A 284 -24.51 20.56 -8.02
N VAL A 285 -23.98 20.01 -9.12
CA VAL A 285 -22.73 20.41 -9.78
C VAL A 285 -22.71 21.89 -10.22
N CYS A 286 -23.87 22.56 -10.27
CA CYS A 286 -23.98 23.96 -10.65
C CYS A 286 -24.99 24.68 -9.76
N GLN A 287 -24.50 25.58 -8.91
CA GLN A 287 -25.28 26.45 -8.04
C GLN A 287 -24.94 27.91 -8.34
N VAL A 288 -25.94 28.71 -8.70
CA VAL A 288 -25.81 30.16 -8.93
C VAL A 288 -26.69 30.86 -7.91
N LEU A 289 -26.11 31.78 -7.13
CA LEU A 289 -26.83 32.52 -6.08
C LEU A 289 -27.56 31.60 -5.07
N GLY A 290 -26.98 30.44 -4.75
CA GLY A 290 -27.57 29.49 -3.81
C GLY A 290 -28.69 28.62 -4.39
N MET A 291 -29.08 28.81 -5.66
CA MET A 291 -30.10 28.02 -6.35
C MET A 291 -29.46 27.13 -7.43
N GLY A 292 -30.01 25.94 -7.67
CA GLY A 292 -29.55 25.07 -8.76
C GLY A 292 -29.68 25.78 -10.12
N CYS A 293 -28.66 25.66 -10.98
CA CYS A 293 -28.60 26.37 -12.27
C CYS A 293 -29.83 26.14 -13.17
N LYS A 294 -30.45 24.95 -13.10
CA LYS A 294 -31.70 24.64 -13.83
C LYS A 294 -32.84 25.57 -13.42
N VAL A 295 -32.98 25.78 -12.10
CA VAL A 295 -34.03 26.63 -11.53
C VAL A 295 -33.75 28.09 -11.89
N PHE A 296 -32.50 28.53 -11.77
CA PHE A 296 -32.10 29.89 -12.14
C PHE A 296 -32.36 30.19 -13.62
N LEU A 297 -31.96 29.30 -14.54
CA LEU A 297 -32.20 29.48 -15.98
C LEU A 297 -33.69 29.50 -16.33
N LEU A 298 -34.50 28.69 -15.65
CA LEU A 298 -35.96 28.71 -15.81
C LEU A 298 -36.52 30.07 -15.41
N PHE A 299 -36.17 30.60 -14.23
CA PHE A 299 -36.61 31.93 -13.80
C PHE A 299 -36.19 33.05 -14.76
N VAL A 300 -34.95 33.04 -15.23
CA VAL A 300 -34.46 34.01 -16.23
C VAL A 300 -35.26 33.91 -17.53
N SER A 301 -35.48 32.70 -18.04
CA SER A 301 -36.25 32.50 -19.27
C SER A 301 -37.70 32.98 -19.15
N LEU A 302 -38.33 32.77 -17.98
CA LEU A 302 -39.71 33.16 -17.71
C LEU A 302 -39.82 34.68 -17.57
N PHE A 303 -38.83 35.33 -16.96
CA PHE A 303 -38.76 36.79 -16.87
C PHE A 303 -38.58 37.45 -18.24
N ILE A 304 -37.70 36.91 -19.08
CA ILE A 304 -37.52 37.38 -20.47
C ILE A 304 -38.83 37.22 -21.25
N PHE A 305 -39.49 36.06 -21.14
CA PHE A 305 -40.75 35.79 -21.83
C PHE A 305 -41.87 36.74 -21.38
N ALA A 306 -42.04 36.94 -20.07
CA ALA A 306 -43.01 37.89 -19.52
C ALA A 306 -42.71 39.32 -19.97
N GLY A 307 -41.44 39.73 -19.99
CA GLY A 307 -41.00 41.03 -20.49
C GLY A 307 -41.37 41.25 -21.96
N VAL A 308 -41.17 40.24 -22.82
CA VAL A 308 -41.59 40.31 -24.23
C VAL A 308 -43.11 40.41 -24.36
N LEU A 309 -43.89 39.65 -23.57
CA LEU A 309 -45.35 39.74 -23.60
C LEU A 309 -45.88 41.10 -23.14
N ILE A 310 -45.30 41.66 -22.07
CA ILE A 310 -45.65 43.00 -21.59
C ILE A 310 -45.29 44.05 -22.63
N PHE A 311 -44.12 43.94 -23.27
CA PHE A 311 -43.70 44.85 -24.35
C PHE A 311 -44.64 44.76 -25.56
N MET A 312 -45.01 43.55 -26.00
CA MET A 312 -45.96 43.36 -27.10
C MET A 312 -47.36 43.85 -26.74
N GLY A 313 -47.81 43.64 -25.50
CA GLY A 313 -49.06 44.18 -24.99
C GLY A 313 -49.07 45.71 -24.93
N PHE A 314 -47.96 46.31 -24.49
CA PHE A 314 -47.77 47.76 -24.50
C PHE A 314 -47.79 48.32 -25.92
N LEU A 315 -47.09 47.68 -26.87
CA LEU A 315 -47.15 48.06 -28.29
C LEU A 315 -48.57 47.93 -28.86
N HIS A 316 -49.30 46.88 -28.52
CA HIS A 316 -50.69 46.70 -28.95
C HIS A 316 -51.64 47.75 -28.35
N LEU A 317 -51.48 48.08 -27.07
CA LEU A 317 -52.23 49.14 -26.40
C LEU A 317 -51.93 50.51 -27.02
N PHE A 318 -50.66 50.86 -27.26
CA PHE A 318 -50.28 52.10 -27.94
C PHE A 318 -50.80 52.16 -29.39
N HIS A 319 -50.81 51.03 -30.09
CA HIS A 319 -51.39 50.95 -31.44
C HIS A 319 -52.92 51.11 -31.42
N SER A 320 -53.61 50.44 -30.50
CA SER A 320 -55.08 50.53 -30.34
C SER A 320 -55.54 51.92 -29.94
N THR A 321 -54.79 52.61 -29.08
CA THR A 321 -55.11 53.99 -28.65
C THR A 321 -54.87 55.00 -29.77
N SER A 322 -54.00 54.68 -30.75
CA SER A 322 -53.79 55.51 -31.95
C SER A 322 -54.85 55.29 -33.04
N THR A 323 -55.68 54.24 -32.95
CA THR A 323 -56.75 53.93 -33.92
C THR A 323 -58.14 54.38 -33.50
N SER A 324 -58.26 55.14 -32.41
CA SER A 324 -59.53 55.66 -31.90
C SER A 324 -59.56 57.18 -31.93
N ASP A 325 -59.42 57.78 -33.12
CA ASP A 325 -60.05 59.07 -33.41
C ASP A 325 -60.23 59.27 -34.93
N SER A 326 -61.39 58.86 -35.45
CA SER A 326 -62.12 59.47 -36.58
C SER A 326 -63.15 58.47 -37.16
N GLN A 327 -64.35 58.44 -36.59
CA GLN A 327 -65.52 57.87 -37.27
C GLN A 327 -66.56 58.97 -37.44
N SER A 328 -66.51 59.68 -38.58
CA SER A 328 -67.63 60.45 -39.13
C SER A 328 -67.46 60.59 -40.65
N ASP A 329 -68.46 60.03 -41.34
CA ASP A 329 -69.04 60.39 -42.63
C ASP A 329 -68.26 60.43 -43.96
N ARG A 330 -68.74 59.58 -44.89
CA ARG A 330 -69.01 59.78 -46.33
C ARG A 330 -67.98 60.48 -47.25
N VAL A 331 -67.57 59.68 -48.26
CA VAL A 331 -67.31 60.01 -49.69
C VAL A 331 -65.99 60.73 -50.06
N ASP A 332 -65.38 60.19 -51.12
CA ASP A 332 -64.42 60.74 -52.11
C ASP A 332 -62.89 60.58 -51.94
N TYR A 333 -62.28 60.31 -53.08
CA TYR A 333 -60.86 60.13 -53.37
C TYR A 333 -60.16 61.49 -53.47
N LYS A 334 -59.27 61.84 -52.52
CA LYS A 334 -57.92 62.39 -52.77
C LYS A 334 -57.21 62.80 -51.48
N SER A 335 -55.89 62.68 -51.56
CA SER A 335 -54.83 63.40 -50.85
C SER A 335 -54.21 62.72 -49.62
N VAL A 336 -52.89 62.80 -49.67
CA VAL A 336 -51.86 62.18 -48.85
C VAL A 336 -51.64 62.99 -47.56
N SER A 337 -51.02 62.32 -46.59
CA SER A 337 -50.32 62.85 -45.41
C SER A 337 -51.21 62.96 -44.15
N THR A 338 -50.79 62.55 -42.96
CA THR A 338 -49.46 62.35 -42.36
C THR A 338 -49.61 61.49 -41.11
N ASN A 339 -48.52 60.83 -40.71
CA ASN A 339 -48.35 59.98 -39.51
C ASN A 339 -48.67 58.49 -39.66
N ILE A 340 -48.22 57.90 -40.77
CA ILE A 340 -47.79 56.51 -40.75
C ILE A 340 -46.55 56.45 -39.86
N GLY A 341 -46.67 55.79 -38.69
CA GLY A 341 -45.62 55.72 -37.67
C GLY A 341 -44.24 55.42 -38.27
N ARG A 342 -43.20 56.09 -37.75
CA ARG A 342 -41.81 56.04 -38.24
C ARG A 342 -41.30 54.62 -38.55
N ILE A 343 -41.79 53.63 -37.82
CA ILE A 343 -41.44 52.21 -38.00
C ILE A 343 -42.05 51.63 -39.29
N ARG A 344 -43.29 51.97 -39.64
CA ARG A 344 -43.93 51.52 -40.91
C ARG A 344 -43.31 52.21 -42.12
N THR A 345 -42.92 53.47 -42.00
CA THR A 345 -42.24 54.22 -43.08
C THR A 345 -40.82 53.70 -43.29
N VAL A 346 -40.08 53.39 -42.22
CA VAL A 346 -38.77 52.73 -42.33
C VAL A 346 -38.89 51.31 -42.87
N GLY A 347 -39.89 50.53 -42.42
CA GLY A 347 -40.14 49.18 -42.94
C GLY A 347 -40.46 49.18 -44.44
N ALA A 348 -41.34 50.10 -44.89
CA ALA A 348 -41.65 50.27 -46.31
C ALA A 348 -40.44 50.75 -47.12
N TRP A 349 -39.61 51.63 -46.57
CA TRP A 349 -38.37 52.06 -47.20
C TRP A 349 -37.36 50.91 -47.33
N ILE A 350 -37.16 50.10 -46.28
CA ILE A 350 -36.29 48.92 -46.33
C ILE A 350 -36.79 47.93 -47.38
N ASP A 351 -38.09 47.66 -47.42
CA ASP A 351 -38.70 46.74 -48.39
C ASP A 351 -38.51 47.24 -49.83
N ASP A 352 -38.75 48.53 -50.07
CA ASP A 352 -38.55 49.15 -51.38
C ASP A 352 -37.07 49.14 -51.80
N GLN A 353 -36.14 49.38 -50.88
CA GLN A 353 -34.70 49.28 -51.14
C GLN A 353 -34.24 47.84 -51.41
N LEU A 354 -34.74 46.85 -50.65
CA LEU A 354 -34.46 45.43 -50.88
C LEU A 354 -34.98 45.00 -52.25
N LYS A 355 -36.19 45.43 -52.61
CA LYS A 355 -36.79 45.17 -53.91
C LYS A 355 -35.96 45.79 -55.02
N TYR A 356 -35.61 47.08 -54.91
CA TYR A 356 -34.81 47.78 -55.90
C TYR A 356 -33.43 47.14 -56.09
N ASN A 357 -32.72 46.82 -55.00
CA ASN A 357 -31.39 46.21 -55.05
C ASN A 357 -31.43 44.78 -55.59
N SER A 358 -32.42 43.99 -55.19
CA SER A 358 -32.59 42.62 -55.68
C SER A 358 -32.98 42.60 -57.16
N GLU A 359 -33.83 43.54 -57.59
CA GLU A 359 -34.20 43.69 -59.00
C GLU A 359 -33.00 44.14 -59.84
N MET A 360 -32.20 45.09 -59.35
CA MET A 360 -30.96 45.53 -60.02
C MET A 360 -29.95 44.38 -60.15
N TYR A 361 -29.71 43.64 -59.06
CA TYR A 361 -28.82 42.48 -59.07
C TYR A 361 -29.33 41.35 -59.95
N GLY A 362 -30.65 41.08 -59.92
CA GLY A 362 -31.29 40.08 -60.77
C GLY A 362 -31.19 40.42 -62.24
N ARG A 363 -31.45 41.68 -62.62
CA ARG A 363 -31.27 42.18 -64.00
C ARG A 363 -29.81 42.05 -64.44
N PHE A 364 -28.85 42.41 -63.59
CA PHE A 364 -27.42 42.23 -63.85
C PHE A 364 -27.04 40.76 -64.06
N ALA A 365 -27.53 39.86 -63.21
CA ALA A 365 -27.28 38.42 -63.31
C ALA A 365 -27.86 37.80 -64.59
N VAL A 366 -29.05 38.24 -65.01
CA VAL A 366 -29.68 37.76 -66.26
C VAL A 366 -28.99 38.33 -67.50
N GLN A 367 -28.62 39.62 -67.50
CA GLN A 367 -27.93 40.26 -68.63
C GLN A 367 -26.50 39.73 -68.84
N HIS A 368 -25.82 39.33 -67.76
CA HIS A 368 -24.44 38.83 -67.79
C HIS A 368 -24.33 37.39 -67.25
N ALA A 369 -25.27 36.52 -67.62
CA ALA A 369 -25.36 35.15 -67.10
C ALA A 369 -24.07 34.34 -67.21
N SER A 370 -23.36 34.41 -68.36
CA SER A 370 -22.09 33.70 -68.57
C SER A 370 -20.97 34.20 -67.66
N PHE A 371 -20.88 35.52 -67.44
CA PHE A 371 -19.87 36.11 -66.56
C PHE A 371 -20.11 35.71 -65.10
N VAL A 372 -21.36 35.81 -64.62
CA VAL A 372 -21.72 35.43 -63.24
C VAL A 372 -21.48 33.94 -63.01
N PHE A 373 -21.81 33.08 -63.98
CA PHE A 373 -21.57 31.64 -63.88
C PHE A 373 -20.07 31.30 -63.84
N LEU A 374 -19.26 31.85 -64.75
CA LEU A 374 -17.82 31.58 -64.79
C LEU A 374 -17.10 32.13 -63.57
N PHE A 375 -17.47 33.34 -63.12
CA PHE A 375 -16.92 33.94 -61.92
C PHE A 375 -17.31 33.16 -60.66
N GLY A 376 -18.57 32.76 -60.53
CA GLY A 376 -19.04 31.92 -59.42
C GLY A 376 -18.39 30.53 -59.41
N SER A 377 -18.24 29.91 -60.58
CA SER A 377 -17.55 28.62 -60.74
C SER A 377 -16.05 28.74 -60.40
N PHE A 378 -15.40 29.83 -60.81
CA PHE A 378 -14.01 30.11 -60.46
C PHE A 378 -13.80 30.24 -58.94
N ILE A 379 -14.67 31.00 -58.26
CA ILE A 379 -14.65 31.11 -56.78
C ILE A 379 -14.92 29.75 -56.12
N ALA A 380 -15.88 28.98 -56.64
CA ALA A 380 -16.19 27.65 -56.12
C ALA A 380 -14.99 26.69 -56.28
N MET A 381 -14.33 26.68 -57.43
CA MET A 381 -13.14 25.84 -57.67
C MET A 381 -11.97 26.20 -56.75
N ILE A 382 -11.71 27.50 -56.54
CA ILE A 382 -10.72 27.96 -55.56
C ILE A 382 -11.11 27.48 -54.15
N SER A 383 -12.38 27.59 -53.77
CA SER A 383 -12.85 27.18 -52.44
C SER A 383 -12.76 25.66 -52.23
N ILE A 384 -13.07 24.86 -53.25
CA ILE A 384 -12.98 23.39 -53.21
C ILE A 384 -11.51 22.92 -53.18
N SER A 385 -10.59 23.67 -53.79
CA SER A 385 -9.16 23.33 -53.77
C SER A 385 -8.57 23.21 -52.36
N GLY A 386 -9.15 23.92 -51.38
CA GLY A 386 -8.75 23.82 -49.97
C GLY A 386 -8.98 22.44 -49.33
N ASN A 387 -9.88 21.62 -49.89
CA ASN A 387 -10.15 20.27 -49.37
C ASN A 387 -8.95 19.31 -49.51
N VAL A 388 -7.97 19.62 -50.36
CA VAL A 388 -6.72 18.84 -50.47
C VAL A 388 -5.91 18.90 -49.16
N PHE A 389 -6.07 19.96 -48.36
CA PHE A 389 -5.40 20.13 -47.07
C PHE A 389 -6.25 19.68 -45.87
N LEU A 390 -7.42 19.09 -46.12
CA LEU A 390 -8.32 18.68 -45.06
C LEU A 390 -7.73 17.47 -44.31
N LYS A 391 -7.49 17.65 -43.01
CA LYS A 391 -6.97 16.61 -42.11
C LYS A 391 -8.06 16.22 -41.11
N PHE A 392 -8.41 14.94 -41.08
CA PHE A 392 -9.33 14.41 -40.09
C PHE A 392 -8.58 14.04 -38.80
N THR A 393 -9.04 14.57 -37.68
CA THR A 393 -8.55 14.17 -36.35
C THR A 393 -9.36 12.99 -35.86
N ASN A 394 -8.72 11.81 -35.77
CA ASN A 394 -9.34 10.58 -35.27
C ASN A 394 -9.06 10.33 -33.78
N ASN A 395 -8.25 11.17 -33.14
CA ASN A 395 -7.91 11.01 -31.74
C ASN A 395 -9.05 11.57 -30.86
N PRO A 396 -9.77 10.73 -30.10
CA PRO A 396 -10.89 11.19 -29.28
C PRO A 396 -10.44 12.21 -28.24
N LEU A 397 -9.21 12.13 -27.75
CA LEU A 397 -8.70 13.08 -26.78
C LEU A 397 -8.68 14.51 -27.36
N GLU A 398 -8.28 14.69 -28.61
CA GLU A 398 -8.30 15.99 -29.30
C GLU A 398 -9.71 16.47 -29.63
N MET A 399 -10.66 15.55 -29.81
CA MET A 399 -12.06 15.90 -30.08
C MET A 399 -12.81 16.32 -28.82
N TRP A 400 -12.57 15.64 -27.69
CA TRP A 400 -13.37 15.77 -26.47
C TRP A 400 -12.75 16.66 -25.38
N SER A 401 -11.50 17.09 -25.55
CA SER A 401 -10.84 17.97 -24.58
C SER A 401 -10.13 19.13 -25.27
N SER A 402 -10.33 20.34 -24.73
CA SER A 402 -9.61 21.50 -25.23
C SER A 402 -8.12 21.39 -24.90
N ALA A 403 -7.27 21.86 -25.82
CA ALA A 403 -5.82 21.80 -25.68
C ALA A 403 -5.30 22.47 -24.39
N ASN A 404 -6.00 23.52 -23.93
CA ASN A 404 -5.63 24.32 -22.76
C ASN A 404 -6.49 24.02 -21.52
N SER A 405 -7.26 22.93 -21.51
CA SER A 405 -8.00 22.53 -20.31
C SER A 405 -7.05 22.12 -19.19
N LEU A 406 -7.46 22.36 -17.94
CA LEU A 406 -6.71 21.95 -16.75
C LEU A 406 -6.36 20.45 -16.80
N ALA A 407 -7.34 19.60 -17.13
CA ALA A 407 -7.14 18.15 -17.26
C ALA A 407 -6.06 17.79 -18.30
N ARG A 408 -5.92 18.57 -19.37
CA ARG A 408 -4.89 18.34 -20.39
C ARG A 408 -3.49 18.73 -19.91
N GLN A 409 -3.40 19.82 -19.13
CA GLN A 409 -2.15 20.24 -18.49
C GLN A 409 -1.71 19.23 -17.42
N GLU A 410 -2.63 18.79 -16.57
CA GLU A 410 -2.37 17.76 -15.55
C GLU A 410 -1.92 16.44 -16.20
N LYS A 411 -2.59 16.02 -17.28
CA LYS A 411 -2.17 14.87 -18.08
C LYS A 411 -0.74 15.05 -18.61
N GLN A 412 -0.40 16.20 -19.18
CA GLN A 412 0.95 16.46 -19.70
C GLN A 412 2.02 16.39 -18.59
N ILE A 413 1.74 16.95 -17.42
CA ILE A 413 2.64 16.89 -16.26
C ILE A 413 2.84 15.43 -15.81
N PHE A 414 1.77 14.65 -15.75
CA PHE A 414 1.82 13.23 -15.41
C PHE A 414 2.66 12.45 -16.43
N GLU A 415 2.38 12.60 -17.72
CA GLU A 415 3.08 11.87 -18.79
C GLU A 415 4.56 12.27 -18.89
N HIS A 416 4.91 13.53 -18.61
CA HIS A 416 6.29 13.98 -18.54
C HIS A 416 7.04 13.40 -17.33
N SER A 417 6.37 13.23 -16.19
CA SER A 417 7.00 12.77 -14.95
C SER A 417 7.10 11.25 -14.84
N PHE A 418 6.09 10.54 -15.31
CA PHE A 418 5.93 9.08 -15.12
C PHE A 418 5.92 8.29 -16.43
N GLY A 419 5.95 8.96 -17.57
CA GLY A 419 5.70 8.36 -18.86
C GLY A 419 4.21 8.23 -19.18
N PRO A 420 3.86 7.85 -20.42
CA PRO A 420 2.48 7.64 -20.81
C PRO A 420 1.84 6.52 -20.01
N PHE A 421 0.54 6.66 -19.72
CA PHE A 421 -0.21 5.57 -19.09
C PHE A 421 -0.22 4.33 -19.99
N TYR A 422 0.02 3.16 -19.41
CA TYR A 422 0.07 1.91 -20.16
C TYR A 422 -1.30 1.57 -20.76
N ARG A 423 -1.30 0.86 -21.90
CA ARG A 423 -2.52 0.41 -22.56
C ARG A 423 -3.05 -0.86 -21.89
N VAL A 424 -4.35 -0.95 -21.71
CA VAL A 424 -5.01 -2.07 -21.05
C VAL A 424 -5.87 -2.83 -22.05
N GLU A 425 -5.55 -4.10 -22.26
CA GLU A 425 -6.37 -5.04 -23.04
C GLU A 425 -7.01 -6.04 -22.07
N GLN A 426 -8.33 -6.06 -21.99
CA GLN A 426 -9.07 -6.86 -20.99
C GLN A 426 -9.92 -7.95 -21.64
N ILE A 427 -9.87 -9.15 -21.07
CA ILE A 427 -10.73 -10.28 -21.44
C ILE A 427 -11.55 -10.68 -20.22
N ILE A 428 -12.88 -10.70 -20.39
CA ILE A 428 -13.82 -11.14 -19.36
C ILE A 428 -14.42 -12.47 -19.80
N MET A 429 -14.17 -13.53 -19.03
CA MET A 429 -14.67 -14.87 -19.30
C MET A 429 -15.73 -15.25 -18.28
N TYR A 430 -16.83 -15.86 -18.74
CA TYR A 430 -17.88 -16.39 -17.87
C TYR A 430 -18.25 -17.82 -18.29
N PRO A 431 -18.57 -18.70 -17.32
CA PRO A 431 -18.99 -20.07 -17.61
C PRO A 431 -20.40 -20.07 -18.21
N LYS A 432 -20.68 -21.02 -19.11
CA LYS A 432 -22.00 -21.17 -19.73
C LYS A 432 -23.12 -21.50 -18.74
N SER A 433 -22.79 -22.20 -17.64
CA SER A 433 -23.74 -22.62 -16.61
C SER A 433 -23.38 -21.97 -15.27
N LEU A 434 -23.85 -20.73 -15.07
CA LEU A 434 -23.57 -19.92 -13.88
C LEU A 434 -24.11 -20.51 -12.58
N GLU A 435 -25.17 -21.31 -12.65
CA GLU A 435 -25.84 -21.94 -11.50
C GLU A 435 -25.05 -23.11 -10.88
N ARG A 436 -24.02 -23.61 -11.57
CA ARG A 436 -23.21 -24.71 -11.04
C ARG A 436 -22.38 -24.20 -9.87
N VAL A 437 -22.61 -24.80 -8.70
CA VAL A 437 -21.83 -24.55 -7.49
C VAL A 437 -20.84 -25.69 -7.31
N ILE A 438 -19.62 -25.35 -6.91
CA ILE A 438 -18.54 -26.28 -6.62
C ILE A 438 -18.32 -26.25 -5.11
N ASP A 439 -18.20 -27.43 -4.51
CA ASP A 439 -17.82 -27.55 -3.11
C ASP A 439 -16.33 -27.19 -2.98
N GLY A 440 -16.09 -26.03 -2.38
CA GLY A 440 -14.76 -25.51 -2.10
C GLY A 440 -14.26 -25.91 -0.70
N PRO A 441 -13.04 -25.47 -0.35
CA PRO A 441 -12.44 -25.76 0.95
C PRO A 441 -13.31 -25.26 2.12
N HIS A 442 -13.20 -25.97 3.25
CA HIS A 442 -13.88 -25.63 4.50
C HIS A 442 -15.42 -25.51 4.41
N GLY A 443 -16.05 -26.22 3.47
CA GLY A 443 -17.50 -26.20 3.26
C GLY A 443 -18.03 -24.95 2.54
N ILE A 444 -17.14 -24.17 1.92
CA ILE A 444 -17.50 -22.95 1.20
C ILE A 444 -17.96 -23.30 -0.22
N LYS A 445 -19.17 -22.88 -0.58
CA LYS A 445 -19.71 -23.03 -1.92
C LYS A 445 -19.11 -21.99 -2.87
N MET A 446 -18.39 -22.44 -3.89
CA MET A 446 -17.74 -21.61 -4.91
C MET A 446 -18.53 -21.60 -6.22
N GLY A 447 -18.49 -20.49 -6.96
CA GLY A 447 -19.18 -20.38 -8.25
C GLY A 447 -18.55 -21.22 -9.37
N ALA A 448 -19.29 -21.44 -10.46
CA ALA A 448 -18.88 -22.24 -11.62
C ALA A 448 -17.54 -21.83 -12.27
N VAL A 449 -17.11 -20.58 -12.07
CA VAL A 449 -15.83 -20.02 -12.54
C VAL A 449 -14.64 -20.78 -11.97
N PHE A 450 -14.75 -21.31 -10.75
CA PHE A 450 -13.68 -22.06 -10.11
C PHE A 450 -13.57 -23.51 -10.61
N GLY A 451 -14.36 -23.90 -11.61
CA GLY A 451 -14.29 -25.22 -12.21
C GLY A 451 -12.93 -25.45 -12.86
N LYS A 452 -12.29 -26.57 -12.53
CA LYS A 452 -10.98 -26.96 -13.10
C LYS A 452 -10.92 -26.87 -14.62
N SER A 453 -11.99 -27.29 -15.32
CA SER A 453 -12.06 -27.20 -16.79
C SER A 453 -12.10 -25.75 -17.27
N PHE A 454 -12.84 -24.87 -16.60
CA PHE A 454 -12.92 -23.45 -16.94
C PHE A 454 -11.57 -22.75 -16.73
N ILE A 455 -10.90 -23.01 -15.60
CA ILE A 455 -9.56 -22.47 -15.34
C ILE A 455 -8.56 -22.98 -16.39
N ARG A 456 -8.64 -24.26 -16.80
CA ARG A 456 -7.80 -24.81 -17.86
C ARG A 456 -7.98 -24.07 -19.19
N GLU A 457 -9.20 -23.71 -19.57
CA GLU A 457 -9.45 -22.89 -20.77
C GLU A 457 -8.79 -21.52 -20.68
N ALA A 458 -8.73 -20.91 -19.49
CA ALA A 458 -8.02 -19.65 -19.28
C ALA A 458 -6.52 -19.76 -19.61
N PHE A 459 -5.86 -20.87 -19.25
CA PHE A 459 -4.46 -21.12 -19.63
C PHE A 459 -4.30 -21.32 -21.15
N VAL A 460 -5.23 -22.03 -21.79
CA VAL A 460 -5.21 -22.23 -23.24
C VAL A 460 -5.31 -20.88 -23.97
N ILE A 461 -6.25 -20.03 -23.56
CA ILE A 461 -6.41 -18.69 -24.11
C ILE A 461 -5.15 -17.85 -23.89
N LEU A 462 -4.60 -17.86 -22.67
CA LEU A 462 -3.36 -17.14 -22.36
C LEU A 462 -2.19 -17.57 -23.26
N SER A 463 -1.99 -18.89 -23.43
CA SER A 463 -0.93 -19.41 -24.30
C SER A 463 -1.08 -18.98 -25.76
N ARG A 464 -2.32 -18.89 -26.25
CA ARG A 464 -2.59 -18.41 -27.61
C ARG A 464 -2.31 -16.91 -27.75
N ILE A 465 -2.64 -16.12 -26.72
CA ILE A 465 -2.36 -14.67 -26.70
C ILE A 465 -0.86 -14.41 -26.69
N LEU A 466 -0.09 -15.15 -25.88
CA LEU A 466 1.37 -15.04 -25.85
C LEU A 466 2.01 -15.42 -27.18
N GLY A 467 1.38 -16.33 -27.94
CA GLY A 467 1.81 -16.72 -29.29
C GLY A 467 1.40 -15.78 -30.42
N ILE A 468 0.70 -14.67 -30.14
CA ILE A 468 0.31 -13.70 -31.18
C ILE A 468 1.56 -12.99 -31.70
N SER A 469 1.73 -12.98 -33.01
CA SER A 469 2.71 -12.16 -33.71
C SER A 469 2.02 -11.34 -34.79
N ALA A 470 2.43 -10.08 -34.91
CA ALA A 470 1.94 -9.14 -35.90
C ALA A 470 3.10 -8.65 -36.76
N THR A 471 2.87 -8.46 -38.06
CA THR A 471 3.84 -7.83 -38.96
C THR A 471 3.54 -6.35 -39.06
N MET A 472 4.50 -5.51 -38.68
CA MET A 472 4.42 -4.06 -38.85
C MET A 472 4.55 -3.68 -40.33
N SER A 473 4.20 -2.43 -40.66
CA SER A 473 4.30 -1.87 -42.01
C SER A 473 5.72 -1.86 -42.59
N ASP A 474 6.73 -1.94 -41.73
CA ASP A 474 8.15 -2.03 -42.07
C ASP A 474 8.65 -3.48 -42.28
N GLY A 475 7.76 -4.47 -42.19
CA GLY A 475 8.07 -5.90 -42.34
C GLY A 475 8.65 -6.58 -41.09
N ARG A 476 8.84 -5.87 -39.98
CA ARG A 476 9.28 -6.48 -38.72
C ARG A 476 8.14 -7.29 -38.09
N ARG A 477 8.47 -8.48 -37.61
CA ARG A 477 7.55 -9.26 -36.75
C ARG A 477 7.67 -8.74 -35.33
N VAL A 478 6.54 -8.40 -34.74
CA VAL A 478 6.41 -7.91 -33.36
C VAL A 478 5.56 -8.92 -32.59
N THR A 479 6.01 -9.27 -31.41
CA THR A 479 5.32 -10.15 -30.47
C THR A 479 4.80 -9.37 -29.27
N LEU A 480 3.97 -9.99 -28.44
CA LEU A 480 3.49 -9.35 -27.20
C LEU A 480 4.66 -8.95 -26.27
N ASP A 481 5.71 -9.78 -26.24
CA ASP A 481 6.89 -9.55 -25.41
C ASP A 481 7.63 -8.26 -25.79
N ASP A 482 7.58 -7.84 -27.04
CA ASP A 482 8.23 -6.61 -27.51
C ASP A 482 7.51 -5.32 -27.07
N VAL A 483 6.21 -5.40 -26.75
CA VAL A 483 5.35 -4.22 -26.53
C VAL A 483 4.75 -4.13 -25.12
N CYS A 484 4.81 -5.21 -24.36
CA CYS A 484 4.17 -5.28 -23.06
C CYS A 484 4.84 -4.37 -22.02
N PHE A 485 4.04 -3.95 -21.03
CA PHE A 485 4.54 -3.19 -19.90
C PHE A 485 5.23 -4.09 -18.88
N ARG A 486 6.41 -3.67 -18.40
CA ARG A 486 7.23 -4.39 -17.41
C ARG A 486 7.54 -3.48 -16.22
N PRO A 487 6.91 -3.70 -15.05
CA PRO A 487 7.10 -2.82 -13.89
C PRO A 487 8.49 -2.95 -13.26
N MET A 488 9.13 -4.11 -13.36
CA MET A 488 10.43 -4.40 -12.74
C MET A 488 11.63 -4.12 -13.65
N GLY A 489 11.40 -3.72 -14.90
CA GLY A 489 12.44 -3.49 -15.92
C GLY A 489 12.43 -4.52 -17.04
N HIS A 490 13.32 -4.35 -18.02
CA HIS A 490 13.33 -5.13 -19.26
C HIS A 490 13.69 -6.61 -19.10
N ASP A 491 14.41 -6.97 -18.04
CA ASP A 491 14.86 -8.35 -17.78
C ASP A 491 13.76 -9.26 -17.20
N TYR A 492 12.55 -8.73 -16.98
CA TYR A 492 11.43 -9.43 -16.34
C TYR A 492 10.29 -9.70 -17.32
N ASP A 493 9.42 -10.65 -16.96
CA ASP A 493 8.25 -10.99 -17.76
C ASP A 493 7.22 -9.85 -17.84
N CYS A 494 6.40 -9.90 -18.88
CA CYS A 494 5.28 -9.00 -19.09
C CYS A 494 4.27 -9.00 -17.92
N LEU A 495 3.74 -7.82 -17.61
CA LEU A 495 2.64 -7.70 -16.66
C LEU A 495 1.35 -8.26 -17.25
N ILE A 496 0.87 -9.37 -16.67
CA ILE A 496 -0.39 -10.01 -17.04
C ILE A 496 -1.20 -10.21 -15.76
N PHE A 497 -2.43 -9.72 -15.70
CA PHE A 497 -3.33 -9.95 -14.56
C PHE A 497 -4.31 -11.08 -14.88
N SER A 498 -4.07 -12.27 -14.33
CA SER A 498 -4.91 -13.44 -14.55
C SER A 498 -4.88 -14.39 -13.34
N PRO A 499 -5.98 -15.10 -13.02
CA PRO A 499 -5.97 -16.17 -12.01
C PRO A 499 -4.95 -17.28 -12.28
N THR A 500 -4.51 -17.43 -13.54
CA THR A 500 -3.44 -18.36 -13.93
C THR A 500 -2.09 -18.04 -13.28
N ASN A 501 -1.88 -16.79 -12.83
CA ASN A 501 -0.64 -16.40 -12.13
C ASN A 501 -0.49 -17.04 -10.75
N TYR A 502 -1.59 -17.42 -10.09
CA TYR A 502 -1.49 -18.17 -8.83
C TYR A 502 -0.74 -19.49 -9.01
N PHE A 503 -0.76 -20.04 -10.22
CA PHE A 503 -0.05 -21.24 -10.60
C PHE A 503 1.16 -20.95 -11.49
N GLN A 504 1.78 -19.77 -11.37
CA GLN A 504 2.97 -19.39 -12.15
C GLN A 504 2.81 -19.61 -13.66
N GLN A 505 1.58 -19.40 -14.18
CA GLN A 505 1.21 -19.66 -15.58
C GLN A 505 1.52 -21.10 -16.06
N ASN A 506 1.71 -22.05 -15.15
CA ASN A 506 2.02 -23.44 -15.42
C ASN A 506 0.79 -24.33 -15.15
N VAL A 507 0.24 -24.90 -16.22
CA VAL A 507 -0.95 -25.78 -16.17
C VAL A 507 -0.71 -27.02 -15.30
N SER A 508 0.53 -27.49 -15.18
CA SER A 508 0.86 -28.69 -14.42
C SER A 508 0.54 -28.54 -12.93
N LEU A 509 0.70 -27.33 -12.37
CA LEU A 509 0.43 -27.05 -10.96
C LEU A 509 -1.08 -27.13 -10.62
N LEU A 510 -1.97 -27.00 -11.62
CA LEU A 510 -3.42 -27.18 -11.45
C LEU A 510 -3.81 -28.65 -11.16
N ASN A 511 -2.94 -29.61 -11.50
CA ASN A 511 -3.23 -31.03 -11.36
C ASN A 511 -2.68 -31.67 -10.08
N ILE A 512 -1.91 -30.93 -9.29
CA ILE A 512 -1.29 -31.44 -8.07
C ILE A 512 -2.33 -31.47 -6.92
N SER A 513 -2.34 -32.56 -6.17
CA SER A 513 -3.09 -32.71 -4.91
C SER A 513 -2.16 -33.31 -3.86
N VAL A 514 -2.20 -32.77 -2.64
CA VAL A 514 -1.32 -33.17 -1.53
C VAL A 514 -2.20 -33.65 -0.38
N ASP A 515 -1.91 -34.85 0.14
CA ASP A 515 -2.56 -35.39 1.32
C ASP A 515 -1.86 -34.86 2.59
N VAL A 516 -2.59 -34.10 3.41
CA VAL A 516 -2.07 -33.51 4.65
C VAL A 516 -2.69 -34.23 5.84
N ILE A 517 -1.87 -34.64 6.79
CA ILE A 517 -2.31 -35.22 8.07
C ILE A 517 -2.67 -34.05 9.00
N VAL A 518 -3.95 -33.88 9.32
CA VAL A 518 -4.42 -32.82 10.21
C VAL A 518 -4.59 -33.40 11.62
N SER A 519 -3.74 -32.97 12.55
CA SER A 519 -3.93 -33.22 13.98
C SER A 519 -5.09 -32.34 14.50
N PRO A 520 -6.08 -32.88 15.24
CA PRO A 520 -7.17 -32.07 15.76
C PRO A 520 -6.65 -30.99 16.72
N SER A 521 -6.96 -29.72 16.47
CA SER A 521 -6.83 -28.68 17.49
C SER A 521 -8.00 -28.81 18.46
N SER A 522 -7.72 -29.05 19.74
CA SER A 522 -8.72 -29.01 20.80
C SER A 522 -9.39 -27.64 20.83
N LYS A 523 -10.64 -27.55 20.37
CA LYS A 523 -11.51 -26.42 20.68
C LYS A 523 -11.94 -26.59 22.14
N THR A 524 -11.27 -25.90 23.05
CA THR A 524 -11.82 -25.68 24.39
C THR A 524 -12.71 -24.44 24.30
N GLU A 525 -13.96 -24.66 23.88
CA GLU A 525 -15.02 -23.67 24.02
C GLU A 525 -15.56 -23.84 25.44
N SER A 526 -15.22 -22.88 26.30
CA SER A 526 -15.76 -22.78 27.65
C SER A 526 -17.20 -22.29 27.56
N ASP A 527 -18.15 -23.22 27.68
CA ASP A 527 -19.50 -22.90 28.11
C ASP A 527 -19.91 -23.85 29.24
N ASP A 528 -20.56 -23.23 30.23
CA ASP A 528 -20.89 -23.76 31.54
C ASP A 528 -21.83 -24.97 31.53
N LEU A 529 -21.74 -25.73 32.64
CA LEU A 529 -22.74 -26.65 33.20
C LEU A 529 -23.25 -27.78 32.27
N ASP A 530 -22.80 -29.00 32.54
CA ASP A 530 -23.75 -30.08 32.80
C ASP A 530 -23.15 -31.24 33.62
N TYR A 531 -24.01 -31.73 34.50
CA TYR A 531 -23.77 -32.67 35.58
C TYR A 531 -24.28 -34.05 35.13
N TYR A 532 -23.38 -35.05 35.18
CA TYR A 532 -23.52 -36.48 34.87
C TYR A 532 -23.52 -36.92 33.39
N ALA A 533 -22.43 -37.60 32.98
CA ALA A 533 -22.47 -38.80 32.14
C ALA A 533 -21.14 -39.57 32.25
N GLU A 534 -21.24 -40.89 32.09
CA GLU A 534 -20.33 -41.95 32.51
C GLU A 534 -19.01 -42.06 31.73
N GLU A 535 -18.04 -42.77 32.32
CA GLU A 535 -16.78 -43.21 31.71
C GLU A 535 -17.03 -44.07 30.46
N GLU A 536 -17.01 -43.46 29.27
CA GLU A 536 -16.85 -44.21 28.02
C GLU A 536 -15.38 -44.26 27.57
N LEU A 537 -14.95 -45.49 27.26
CA LEU A 537 -13.63 -45.86 26.71
C LEU A 537 -13.11 -44.86 25.66
N ILE A 538 -11.91 -44.33 25.91
CA ILE A 538 -11.06 -43.66 24.93
C ILE A 538 -10.78 -44.63 23.78
N LYS A 539 -11.48 -44.47 22.65
CA LYS A 539 -11.08 -45.07 21.36
C LYS A 539 -9.97 -44.21 20.75
N PRO A 540 -8.96 -44.79 20.09
CA PRO A 540 -7.91 -44.02 19.43
C PRO A 540 -8.54 -43.16 18.32
N GLU A 541 -8.38 -41.86 18.45
CA GLU A 541 -8.87 -40.85 17.51
C GLU A 541 -8.18 -41.06 16.15
N LYS A 542 -8.97 -41.33 15.11
CA LYS A 542 -8.44 -41.60 13.76
C LYS A 542 -7.79 -40.34 13.20
N GLU A 543 -6.53 -40.46 12.76
CA GLU A 543 -5.85 -39.45 11.94
C GLU A 543 -6.75 -39.06 10.76
N LYS A 544 -7.12 -37.78 10.67
CA LYS A 544 -7.91 -37.27 9.56
C LYS A 544 -6.97 -36.83 8.46
N ILE A 545 -6.86 -37.66 7.42
CA ILE A 545 -6.15 -37.33 6.17
C ILE A 545 -7.06 -36.40 5.37
N GLU A 546 -6.62 -35.16 5.17
CA GLU A 546 -7.32 -34.16 4.35
C GLU A 546 -6.54 -33.95 3.05
N THR A 547 -7.14 -34.34 1.91
CA THR A 547 -6.57 -34.11 0.58
C THR A 547 -6.79 -32.65 0.17
N ARG A 548 -5.72 -31.86 0.12
CA ARG A 548 -5.76 -30.49 -0.40
C ARG A 548 -5.60 -30.51 -1.92
N ASN A 549 -6.35 -29.68 -2.63
CA ASN A 549 -6.37 -29.59 -4.08
C ASN A 549 -6.21 -28.12 -4.55
N TYR A 550 -6.36 -27.90 -5.86
CA TYR A 550 -6.22 -26.56 -6.48
C TYR A 550 -7.18 -25.49 -5.94
N LEU A 551 -8.35 -25.86 -5.41
CA LEU A 551 -9.30 -24.93 -4.80
C LEU A 551 -8.81 -24.44 -3.44
N ASP A 552 -8.16 -25.30 -2.65
CA ASP A 552 -7.48 -24.91 -1.41
C ASP A 552 -6.38 -23.91 -1.69
N HIS A 553 -5.57 -24.17 -2.73
CA HIS A 553 -4.52 -23.25 -3.15
C HIS A 553 -5.12 -21.89 -3.55
N ILE A 554 -6.08 -21.85 -4.49
CA ILE A 554 -6.75 -20.60 -4.91
C ILE A 554 -7.36 -19.85 -3.72
N TYR A 555 -7.98 -20.58 -2.80
CA TYR A 555 -8.53 -20.00 -1.58
C TYR A 555 -7.44 -19.33 -0.76
N ASP A 556 -6.35 -20.04 -0.45
CA ASP A 556 -5.18 -19.49 0.25
C ASP A 556 -4.62 -18.24 -0.47
N CYS A 557 -4.53 -18.25 -1.81
CA CYS A 557 -4.08 -17.09 -2.60
C CYS A 557 -5.00 -15.86 -2.41
N ILE A 558 -6.31 -16.08 -2.46
CA ILE A 558 -7.30 -15.01 -2.32
C ILE A 558 -7.25 -14.44 -0.90
N GLN A 559 -7.03 -15.30 0.11
CA GLN A 559 -6.97 -14.88 1.50
C GLN A 559 -5.69 -14.13 1.86
N ASN A 560 -4.57 -14.50 1.25
CA ASN A 560 -3.30 -13.83 1.46
C ASN A 560 -2.47 -13.83 0.17
N PRO A 561 -2.66 -12.84 -0.73
CA PRO A 561 -1.99 -12.82 -2.04
C PRO A 561 -0.48 -12.56 -1.95
N TYR A 562 0.04 -12.21 -0.77
CA TYR A 562 1.46 -11.93 -0.53
C TYR A 562 2.17 -13.07 0.20
N ASN A 563 1.47 -14.18 0.51
CA ASN A 563 2.09 -15.30 1.19
C ASN A 563 3.08 -16.01 0.24
N ILE A 564 4.25 -16.38 0.75
CA ILE A 564 5.31 -17.01 -0.05
C ILE A 564 5.04 -18.50 -0.24
N GLU A 565 4.32 -19.13 0.68
CA GLU A 565 3.98 -20.56 0.59
C GLU A 565 2.53 -20.79 1.00
N THR A 566 1.74 -21.42 0.12
CA THR A 566 0.47 -21.99 0.55
C THR A 566 0.68 -23.34 1.23
N SER A 567 -0.40 -23.89 1.74
CA SER A 567 -0.46 -25.27 2.23
C SER A 567 -0.08 -26.37 1.22
N HIS A 568 0.25 -26.00 -0.02
CA HIS A 568 0.75 -26.86 -1.10
C HIS A 568 2.27 -26.69 -1.35
N GLN A 569 2.99 -25.92 -0.52
CA GLN A 569 4.41 -25.59 -0.72
C GLN A 569 4.71 -24.90 -2.07
N HIS A 570 3.71 -24.24 -2.67
CA HIS A 570 3.85 -23.48 -3.90
C HIS A 570 3.75 -21.98 -3.64
N GLU A 571 4.48 -21.21 -4.44
CA GLU A 571 4.53 -19.74 -4.37
C GLU A 571 3.23 -19.12 -4.92
N LEU A 572 2.90 -17.90 -4.48
CA LEU A 572 1.66 -17.20 -4.85
C LEU A 572 1.85 -16.04 -5.82
N LEU A 573 3.10 -15.57 -5.94
CA LEU A 573 3.44 -14.45 -6.80
C LEU A 573 3.46 -14.91 -8.26
N GLY A 574 2.94 -14.06 -9.15
CA GLY A 574 2.98 -14.30 -10.59
C GLY A 574 4.39 -14.17 -11.16
N ASN A 575 4.62 -14.76 -12.33
CA ASN A 575 5.94 -14.86 -12.96
C ASN A 575 6.64 -13.52 -13.19
N PHE A 576 5.90 -12.44 -13.42
CA PHE A 576 6.46 -11.10 -13.62
C PHE A 576 7.22 -10.53 -12.41
N TRP A 577 7.11 -11.15 -11.24
CA TRP A 577 7.93 -10.82 -10.06
C TRP A 577 9.27 -11.56 -10.01
N TRP A 578 9.49 -12.56 -10.87
CA TRP A 578 10.66 -13.44 -10.87
C TRP A 578 11.36 -13.43 -12.23
N SER A 579 12.67 -13.19 -12.23
CA SER A 579 13.54 -13.71 -13.28
C SER A 579 13.93 -15.13 -12.89
N ASP A 580 13.93 -16.07 -13.84
CA ASP A 580 14.44 -17.43 -13.67
C ASP A 580 15.75 -17.42 -12.85
N ILE A 581 15.85 -18.31 -11.86
CA ILE A 581 16.89 -18.45 -10.80
C ILE A 581 16.51 -17.82 -9.44
N SER A 582 15.91 -18.68 -8.61
CA SER A 582 15.85 -18.67 -7.14
C SER A 582 15.35 -17.39 -6.47
N GLY A 583 14.07 -17.37 -6.08
CA GLY A 583 13.54 -17.14 -4.71
C GLY A 583 14.01 -15.97 -3.82
N ALA A 584 15.09 -15.27 -4.15
CA ALA A 584 15.85 -14.41 -3.23
C ALA A 584 16.01 -12.96 -3.72
N ARG A 585 15.56 -12.61 -4.94
CA ARG A 585 15.77 -11.27 -5.51
C ARG A 585 14.71 -10.23 -5.14
N PHE A 586 13.45 -10.64 -4.91
CA PHE A 586 12.39 -9.70 -4.50
C PHE A 586 12.70 -9.02 -3.16
N TRP A 587 13.15 -9.79 -2.16
CA TRP A 587 13.58 -9.25 -0.86
C TRP A 587 14.88 -8.45 -0.93
N ARG A 588 15.73 -8.72 -1.93
CA ARG A 588 16.94 -7.93 -2.19
C ARG A 588 16.58 -6.52 -2.67
N TYR A 589 15.54 -6.37 -3.49
CA TYR A 589 15.06 -5.07 -3.97
C TYR A 589 14.39 -4.22 -2.88
N LEU A 590 13.61 -4.84 -1.98
CA LEU A 590 13.07 -4.14 -0.80
C LEU A 590 14.16 -3.79 0.23
N GLY A 591 15.24 -4.58 0.30
CA GLY A 591 16.39 -4.32 1.17
C GLY A 591 17.44 -3.35 0.60
N GLU A 592 17.46 -3.11 -0.72
CA GLU A 592 18.42 -2.23 -1.41
C GLU A 592 17.87 -0.81 -1.66
N CYS A 593 16.70 -0.46 -1.09
CA CYS A 593 16.31 0.94 -0.87
C CYS A 593 17.19 1.57 0.23
N ASP A 594 18.49 1.68 -0.03
CA ASP A 594 19.43 2.48 0.74
C ASP A 594 19.02 3.95 0.61
N TYR A 595 18.33 4.46 1.63
CA TYR A 595 18.15 5.89 1.83
C TYR A 595 19.51 6.54 2.09
N ARG A 596 20.32 6.73 1.04
CA ARG A 596 21.34 7.78 1.03
C ARG A 596 20.65 9.12 0.90
N VAL A 597 20.07 9.58 2.00
CA VAL A 597 19.86 11.00 2.25
C VAL A 597 21.24 11.59 2.49
N HIS A 598 21.95 11.94 1.41
CA HIS A 598 23.04 12.90 1.54
C HIS A 598 22.40 14.24 1.89
N GLY A 599 22.47 14.58 3.17
CA GLY A 599 22.20 15.92 3.66
C GLY A 599 23.19 16.90 3.03
N ALA A 600 22.73 17.60 1.99
CA ALA A 600 23.33 18.86 1.56
C ALA A 600 22.42 19.98 2.06
N TYR A 601 22.72 20.47 3.26
CA TYR A 601 22.30 21.79 3.71
C TYR A 601 22.89 22.82 2.74
N HIS A 602 22.07 23.45 1.89
CA HIS A 602 22.41 24.76 1.34
C HIS A 602 21.33 25.77 1.71
N GLN A 603 21.77 26.70 2.55
CA GLN A 603 21.06 27.86 3.07
C GLN A 603 21.00 28.99 2.02
N TYR A 604 19.77 29.49 1.78
CA TYR A 604 19.37 30.86 1.36
C TYR A 604 19.75 31.39 -0.05
N PRO A 605 19.08 32.46 -0.58
CA PRO A 605 17.93 33.20 -0.04
C PRO A 605 16.74 33.43 -1.00
N THR A 606 15.61 33.75 -0.37
CA THR A 606 14.49 34.56 -0.86
C THR A 606 14.88 35.69 -1.82
N GLN A 607 14.26 35.73 -3.01
CA GLN A 607 13.90 36.99 -3.67
C GLN A 607 12.43 37.01 -4.08
N ARG A 608 11.74 37.99 -3.51
CA ARG A 608 10.44 38.53 -3.86
C ARG A 608 10.65 39.53 -5.00
N LYS A 609 9.70 39.64 -5.95
CA LYS A 609 9.47 40.66 -7.02
C LYS A 609 9.42 40.00 -8.41
N ILE A 610 8.59 40.37 -9.38
CA ILE A 610 7.51 41.36 -9.56
C ILE A 610 6.69 40.84 -10.75
N VAL A 611 5.38 41.07 -10.71
CA VAL A 611 4.46 40.96 -11.84
C VAL A 611 4.83 42.03 -12.87
N GLU A 612 5.13 41.66 -14.12
CA GLU A 612 5.04 42.62 -15.23
C GLU A 612 4.70 41.93 -16.56
N SER A 613 3.65 42.44 -17.19
CA SER A 613 3.15 42.11 -18.51
C SER A 613 4.04 42.72 -19.59
N GLN A 614 4.29 41.99 -20.69
CA GLN A 614 4.48 42.63 -21.99
C GLN A 614 3.85 41.80 -23.12
N GLU A 615 2.82 42.39 -23.72
CA GLU A 615 2.42 42.21 -25.11
C GLU A 615 3.48 42.84 -26.05
N GLY A 616 3.64 42.31 -27.26
CA GLY A 616 4.12 43.11 -28.39
C GLY A 616 5.05 42.43 -29.41
N ASN A 617 4.44 41.89 -30.49
CA ASN A 617 4.84 41.94 -31.91
C ASN A 617 6.30 41.73 -32.37
N GLY A 618 6.47 40.87 -33.39
CA GLY A 618 7.58 40.97 -34.34
C GLY A 618 7.82 39.77 -35.27
N MET A 619 7.30 39.87 -36.49
CA MET A 619 7.48 39.04 -37.70
C MET A 619 8.87 38.41 -37.97
N GLY A 620 8.86 37.25 -38.64
CA GLY A 620 9.52 37.10 -39.95
C GLY A 620 10.61 36.02 -40.16
N ALA A 621 10.28 35.08 -41.06
CA ALA A 621 11.15 34.24 -41.91
C ALA A 621 11.87 33.00 -41.30
N SER A 622 12.11 31.88 -41.98
CA SER A 622 11.61 31.21 -43.19
C SER A 622 12.50 29.95 -43.38
N ILE A 623 11.92 28.79 -43.78
CA ILE A 623 12.54 27.67 -44.53
C ILE A 623 13.57 26.80 -43.75
N HIS A 624 13.42 25.47 -43.59
CA HIS A 624 13.48 24.46 -44.65
C HIS A 624 12.71 23.16 -44.36
N ARG A 625 12.22 22.59 -45.46
CA ARG A 625 11.32 21.44 -45.67
C ARG A 625 12.12 20.20 -46.08
N SER A 626 11.71 19.00 -45.65
CA SER A 626 11.82 17.71 -46.38
C SER A 626 10.83 16.73 -45.73
N HIS A 627 9.67 16.36 -46.31
CA HIS A 627 9.45 15.34 -47.37
C HIS A 627 10.22 14.03 -47.07
N ASP A 628 9.65 12.83 -46.95
CA ASP A 628 8.54 12.15 -47.66
C ASP A 628 7.85 11.10 -46.75
N ARG A 629 6.52 10.89 -46.79
CA ARG A 629 5.67 10.15 -47.77
C ARG A 629 5.88 8.62 -47.77
N LEU A 630 5.06 7.90 -47.01
CA LEU A 630 3.97 7.01 -47.48
C LEU A 630 3.04 6.64 -46.32
#